data_AF-A0A4Q4NN26-F1
#
_entry.id   AF-A0A4Q4NN26-F1
#
_cell.length_a   1.000
_cell.length_b   1.000
_cell.length_c   1.000
_cell.angle_alpha   90.00
_cell.angle_beta   90.00
_cell.angle_gamma   90.00
#
_symmetry.space_group_name_H-M   'P 1'
#
loop_
_entity.id
_entity.type
_entity.pdbx_description
1 polymer ?
#
loop_
_entity_poly.entity_id
_entity_poly.type
_entity_poly.pdbx_seq_one_letter_code
_entity_poly.pdbx_strand_id
1 'polypeptide(L)'
;MLEHVNHVGPRRTIVQQLSERGVSAEDIDTVLFSHAHWDHSRPISDVFPNAKAYFGPGTRAACQPGHMKDPSLQWDGRFFDPEHSTEKWDELQGEWRPFGPFERALDYFGDGSFWVLDAPGHMPGNMAAAARLQGGEWVMLGSDCCHSRDLLDGLREIAEFQGPGAVSMSLHTDLTSAKDTIAKIRQLETNFGVHTALAHDASWLKQGTDQVLMSLLDSKMRVAAKEKIPFDEIP
;
A
#
# COMPACT_ATOMS: atom_id res chain seq x y z
N MET A 1 -0.60 2.24 30.68
CA MET A 1 -0.74 0.87 30.13
C MET A 1 -0.66 0.82 28.59
N LEU A 2 -0.17 1.88 27.92
CA LEU A 2 0.15 1.90 26.48
C LEU A 2 1.66 2.15 26.21
N GLU A 3 2.42 2.54 27.23
CA GLU A 3 3.89 2.74 27.15
C GLU A 3 4.68 1.43 26.96
N HIS A 4 4.03 0.26 27.00
CA HIS A 4 4.66 -1.05 26.77
C HIS A 4 4.29 -1.64 25.41
N VAL A 5 3.44 -0.95 24.65
CA VAL A 5 3.17 -1.31 23.27
C VAL A 5 4.18 -0.51 22.43
N ASN A 6 5.34 -1.12 22.19
CA ASN A 6 6.24 -0.70 21.11
C ASN A 6 5.46 -0.89 19.80
N HIS A 7 4.62 0.08 19.47
CA HIS A 7 4.08 0.21 18.14
C HIS A 7 5.30 0.37 17.24
N VAL A 8 5.53 -0.62 16.38
CA VAL A 8 6.53 -0.63 15.30
C VAL A 8 6.11 0.37 14.22
N GLY A 9 5.88 1.62 14.63
CA GLY A 9 5.73 2.76 13.74
C GLY A 9 7.08 3.45 13.58
N PRO A 10 7.29 4.19 12.49
CA PRO A 10 8.48 5.02 12.35
C PRO A 10 8.57 5.99 13.53
N ARG A 11 9.78 6.21 14.05
CA ARG A 11 10.01 7.17 15.15
C ARG A 11 9.56 8.60 14.81
N ARG A 12 9.56 8.92 13.52
CA ARG A 12 9.06 10.19 12.98
C ARG A 12 7.67 10.00 12.40
N THR A 13 6.75 10.88 12.76
CA THR A 13 5.40 10.87 12.18
C THR A 13 5.47 11.17 10.69
N ILE A 14 4.44 10.78 9.93
CA ILE A 14 4.36 11.11 8.50
C ILE A 14 4.42 12.63 8.26
N VAL A 15 3.80 13.42 9.12
CA VAL A 15 3.84 14.91 9.06
C VAL A 15 5.27 15.43 9.21
N GLN A 16 6.05 14.87 10.13
CA GLN A 16 7.47 15.24 10.27
C GLN A 16 8.26 14.85 9.02
N GLN A 17 8.03 13.67 8.47
CA GLN A 17 8.73 13.19 7.26
C GLN A 17 8.42 14.05 6.02
N LEU A 18 7.17 14.51 5.88
CA LEU A 18 6.73 15.44 4.83
C LEU A 18 7.32 16.85 5.04
N SER A 19 7.26 17.36 6.28
CA SER A 19 7.80 18.68 6.62
C SER A 19 9.30 18.79 6.35
N GLU A 20 10.07 17.73 6.60
CA GLU A 20 11.49 17.64 6.24
C GLU A 20 11.75 17.77 4.72
N ARG A 21 10.73 17.57 3.88
CA ARG A 21 10.76 17.71 2.42
C ARG A 21 10.08 18.99 1.94
N GLY A 22 9.70 19.88 2.84
CA GLY A 22 9.04 21.14 2.50
C GLY A 22 7.56 21.01 2.16
N VAL A 23 6.91 19.89 2.53
CA VAL A 23 5.48 19.66 2.35
C VAL A 23 4.79 19.71 3.72
N SER A 24 3.85 20.65 3.89
CA SER A 24 3.04 20.72 5.11
C SER A 24 1.90 19.70 5.08
N ALA A 25 1.27 19.45 6.23
CA ALA A 25 0.10 18.58 6.30
C ALA A 25 -1.09 19.15 5.51
N GLU A 26 -1.20 20.47 5.49
CA GLU A 26 -2.24 21.23 4.81
C GLU A 26 -2.09 21.21 3.29
N ASP A 27 -0.89 20.95 2.76
CA ASP A 27 -0.65 20.82 1.32
C ASP A 27 -1.19 19.51 0.73
N ILE A 28 -1.52 18.53 1.58
CA ILE A 28 -2.06 17.24 1.14
C ILE A 28 -3.56 17.37 0.91
N ASP A 29 -3.98 17.23 -0.35
CA ASP A 29 -5.39 17.26 -0.76
C ASP A 29 -6.01 15.87 -0.95
N THR A 30 -5.20 14.83 -1.09
CA THR A 30 -5.65 13.48 -1.41
C THR A 30 -4.75 12.44 -0.74
N VAL A 31 -5.35 11.42 -0.14
CA VAL A 31 -4.67 10.21 0.31
C VAL A 31 -5.28 9.00 -0.42
N LEU A 32 -4.48 8.34 -1.25
CA LEU A 32 -4.87 7.09 -1.90
C LEU A 32 -4.43 5.93 -1.02
N PHE A 33 -5.38 5.20 -0.44
CA PHE A 33 -5.10 3.98 0.31
C PHE A 33 -5.02 2.80 -0.64
N SER A 34 -3.94 2.01 -0.54
CA SER A 34 -3.85 0.75 -1.28
C SER A 34 -4.99 -0.19 -0.89
N HIS A 35 -5.30 -0.29 0.41
CA HIS A 35 -6.41 -1.08 0.93
C HIS A 35 -6.74 -0.68 2.38
N ALA A 36 -7.73 -1.34 2.99
CA ALA A 36 -8.35 -0.91 4.24
C ALA A 36 -7.81 -1.58 5.52
N HIS A 37 -6.73 -2.37 5.46
CA HIS A 37 -6.13 -2.90 6.69
C HIS A 37 -5.47 -1.79 7.52
N TRP A 38 -5.42 -2.01 8.84
CA TRP A 38 -5.07 -1.03 9.87
C TRP A 38 -3.64 -0.48 9.78
N ASP A 39 -2.73 -1.21 9.15
CA ASP A 39 -1.33 -0.83 8.93
C ASP A 39 -1.16 0.08 7.70
N HIS A 40 -2.15 0.14 6.82
CA HIS A 40 -2.15 1.00 5.63
C HIS A 40 -3.20 2.09 5.69
N SER A 41 -4.31 1.85 6.40
CA SER A 41 -5.45 2.74 6.50
C SER A 41 -5.69 3.15 7.95
N ARG A 42 -5.48 4.44 8.21
CA ARG A 42 -5.87 5.13 9.44
C ARG A 42 -6.63 6.39 9.08
N PRO A 43 -7.54 6.88 9.94
CA PRO A 43 -8.21 8.15 9.72
C PRO A 43 -7.19 9.27 9.57
N ILE A 44 -7.47 10.17 8.65
CA ILE A 44 -6.54 11.22 8.21
C ILE A 44 -7.02 12.61 8.56
N SER A 45 -8.29 12.81 8.93
CA SER A 45 -8.84 14.16 9.15
C SER A 45 -8.06 15.02 10.15
N ASP A 46 -7.54 14.42 11.23
CA ASP A 46 -6.70 15.10 12.23
C ASP A 46 -5.25 15.34 11.76
N VAL A 47 -4.82 14.64 10.71
CA VAL A 47 -3.43 14.66 10.21
C VAL A 47 -3.28 15.48 8.93
N PHE A 48 -4.25 15.38 8.02
CA PHE A 48 -4.30 16.02 6.70
C PHE A 48 -5.67 16.70 6.55
N PRO A 49 -5.87 17.90 7.11
CA PRO A 49 -7.19 18.50 7.26
C PRO A 49 -7.89 18.87 5.93
N ASN A 50 -7.10 19.05 4.87
CA ASN A 50 -7.58 19.36 3.53
C ASN A 50 -7.78 18.11 2.66
N ALA A 51 -7.34 16.94 3.13
CA ALA A 51 -7.32 15.75 2.31
C ALA A 51 -8.68 15.04 2.21
N LYS A 52 -8.93 14.43 1.06
CA LYS A 52 -9.93 13.38 0.88
C LYS A 52 -9.25 12.02 0.71
N ALA A 53 -9.75 11.02 1.42
CA ALA A 53 -9.28 9.64 1.26
C ALA A 53 -9.96 8.96 0.07
N TYR A 54 -9.22 8.12 -0.64
CA TYR A 54 -9.76 7.25 -1.67
C TYR A 54 -9.30 5.81 -1.50
N PHE A 55 -10.24 4.88 -1.69
CA PHE A 55 -9.99 3.44 -1.71
C PHE A 55 -10.32 2.87 -3.10
N GLY A 56 -9.93 1.62 -3.35
CA GLY A 56 -10.28 0.97 -4.62
C GLY A 56 -11.76 0.59 -4.72
N PRO A 57 -12.26 0.36 -5.94
CA PRO A 57 -13.63 -0.09 -6.16
C PRO A 57 -13.94 -1.38 -5.38
N GLY A 58 -15.06 -1.41 -4.68
CA GLY A 58 -15.51 -2.56 -3.89
C GLY A 58 -15.05 -2.58 -2.43
N THR A 59 -14.16 -1.67 -1.99
CA THR A 59 -13.77 -1.56 -0.58
C THR A 59 -14.96 -1.26 0.34
N ARG A 60 -15.90 -0.38 -0.06
CA ARG A 60 -17.10 -0.05 0.70
C ARG A 60 -17.92 -1.30 1.00
N ALA A 61 -18.20 -2.11 -0.02
CA ALA A 61 -18.99 -3.32 0.14
C ALA A 61 -18.29 -4.36 1.05
N ALA A 62 -16.96 -4.43 1.00
CA ALA A 62 -16.18 -5.38 1.80
C ALA A 62 -15.95 -4.93 3.25
N CYS A 63 -15.94 -3.61 3.52
CA CYS A 63 -15.50 -3.06 4.79
C CYS A 63 -16.63 -2.52 5.68
N GLN A 64 -17.82 -2.26 5.14
CA GLN A 64 -18.96 -1.85 5.94
C GLN A 64 -19.47 -3.00 6.84
N PRO A 65 -19.99 -2.71 8.04
CA PRO A 65 -20.19 -1.39 8.64
C PRO A 65 -19.02 -0.89 9.52
N GLY A 66 -17.89 -1.60 9.56
CA GLY A 66 -16.74 -1.24 10.42
C GLY A 66 -17.00 -1.32 11.93
N HIS A 67 -15.92 -1.12 12.70
CA HIS A 67 -15.91 -1.46 14.12
C HIS A 67 -16.74 -0.53 15.03
N MET A 68 -17.12 0.66 14.54
CA MET A 68 -17.98 1.59 15.31
C MET A 68 -19.42 1.09 15.41
N LYS A 69 -19.89 0.35 14.39
CA LYS A 69 -21.20 -0.31 14.40
C LYS A 69 -21.16 -1.68 15.06
N ASP A 70 -20.10 -2.46 14.80
CA ASP A 70 -19.86 -3.78 15.38
C ASP A 70 -18.38 -3.93 15.80
N PRO A 71 -18.06 -3.86 17.11
CA PRO A 71 -16.68 -3.94 17.61
C PRO A 71 -15.90 -5.22 17.26
N SER A 72 -16.56 -6.26 16.74
CA SER A 72 -15.89 -7.49 16.28
C SER A 72 -15.29 -7.39 14.88
N LEU A 73 -15.65 -6.35 14.12
CA LEU A 73 -15.14 -6.09 12.78
C LEU A 73 -13.78 -5.42 12.83
N GLN A 74 -12.91 -5.76 11.88
CA GLN A 74 -11.54 -5.21 11.82
C GLN A 74 -11.44 -3.84 11.13
N TRP A 75 -12.47 -3.42 10.38
CA TRP A 75 -12.41 -2.23 9.54
C TRP A 75 -12.67 -0.95 10.32
N ASP A 76 -11.99 0.15 9.96
CA ASP A 76 -12.13 1.40 10.70
C ASP A 76 -13.51 2.05 10.51
N GLY A 77 -14.33 2.11 11.56
CA GLY A 77 -15.68 2.68 11.48
C GLY A 77 -15.69 4.17 11.11
N ARG A 78 -14.60 4.91 11.32
CA ARG A 78 -14.53 6.33 10.91
C ARG A 78 -14.56 6.49 9.39
N PHE A 79 -14.14 5.46 8.65
CA PHE A 79 -14.42 5.33 7.22
C PHE A 79 -15.72 4.57 6.98
N PHE A 80 -15.84 3.36 7.52
CA PHE A 80 -16.81 2.39 7.00
C PHE A 80 -18.14 2.30 7.76
N ASP A 81 -18.39 3.14 8.77
CA ASP A 81 -19.71 3.21 9.39
C ASP A 81 -20.69 3.95 8.46
N PRO A 82 -21.79 3.32 7.99
CA PRO A 82 -22.70 3.93 7.03
C PRO A 82 -23.52 5.11 7.61
N GLU A 83 -23.62 5.22 8.92
CA GLU A 83 -24.42 6.24 9.61
C GLU A 83 -23.55 7.27 10.33
N HIS A 84 -22.36 6.86 10.78
CA HIS A 84 -21.51 7.63 11.68
C HIS A 84 -20.06 7.80 11.20
N SER A 85 -19.74 7.51 9.93
CA SER A 85 -18.42 7.80 9.38
C SER A 85 -18.06 9.28 9.56
N THR A 86 -16.85 9.56 10.04
CA THR A 86 -16.34 10.92 10.27
C THR A 86 -15.35 11.37 9.21
N GLU A 87 -14.73 10.43 8.48
CA GLU A 87 -13.74 10.74 7.45
C GLU A 87 -14.39 11.16 6.14
N LYS A 88 -13.74 12.07 5.41
CA LYS A 88 -14.11 12.40 4.03
C LYS A 88 -13.44 11.38 3.10
N TRP A 89 -14.24 10.47 2.53
CA TRP A 89 -13.68 9.45 1.65
C TRP A 89 -14.64 9.01 0.54
N ASP A 90 -14.09 8.35 -0.47
CA ASP A 90 -14.86 7.64 -1.50
C ASP A 90 -14.09 6.46 -2.10
N GLU A 91 -14.76 5.66 -2.93
CA GLU A 91 -14.04 4.76 -3.83
C GLU A 91 -13.58 5.53 -5.07
N LEU A 92 -12.38 5.24 -5.56
CA LEU A 92 -11.79 5.88 -6.71
C LEU A 92 -12.64 5.60 -7.97
N GLN A 93 -13.13 6.69 -8.58
CA GLN A 93 -13.92 6.65 -9.82
C GLN A 93 -13.11 7.23 -10.97
N GLY A 94 -13.42 6.80 -12.19
CA GLY A 94 -12.83 7.36 -13.41
C GLY A 94 -12.84 6.36 -14.57
N GLU A 95 -12.13 6.72 -15.64
CA GLU A 95 -11.96 5.85 -16.79
C GLU A 95 -10.84 4.83 -16.54
N TRP A 96 -11.24 3.58 -16.32
CA TRP A 96 -10.31 2.47 -16.17
C TRP A 96 -9.93 1.90 -17.53
N ARG A 97 -8.64 1.87 -17.82
CA ARG A 97 -8.05 1.40 -19.09
C ARG A 97 -6.81 0.54 -18.83
N PRO A 98 -6.35 -0.27 -19.80
CA PRO A 98 -5.20 -1.14 -19.59
C PRO A 98 -3.88 -0.38 -19.34
N PHE A 99 -3.03 -0.91 -18.45
CA PHE A 99 -1.64 -0.50 -18.23
C PHE A 99 -0.75 -1.74 -18.09
N GLY A 100 0.11 -1.99 -19.08
CA GLY A 100 0.92 -3.22 -19.11
C GLY A 100 0.03 -4.48 -19.04
N PRO A 101 0.27 -5.40 -18.10
CA PRO A 101 -0.53 -6.60 -17.91
C PRO A 101 -1.78 -6.39 -17.05
N PHE A 102 -2.01 -5.19 -16.51
CA PHE A 102 -3.23 -4.85 -15.76
C PHE A 102 -4.29 -4.34 -16.73
N GLU A 103 -5.46 -5.00 -16.77
CA GLU A 103 -6.56 -4.65 -17.66
C GLU A 103 -7.31 -3.39 -17.21
N ARG A 104 -7.24 -3.10 -15.89
CA ARG A 104 -7.90 -1.97 -15.25
C ARG A 104 -6.88 -1.14 -14.49
N ALA A 105 -6.56 0.02 -15.05
CA ALA A 105 -5.74 1.04 -14.44
C ALA A 105 -6.31 2.43 -14.72
N LEU A 106 -6.07 3.39 -13.83
CA LEU A 106 -6.57 4.75 -13.92
C LEU A 106 -5.38 5.70 -13.91
N ASP A 107 -5.23 6.48 -14.99
CA ASP A 107 -4.26 7.57 -15.07
C ASP A 107 -4.77 8.74 -14.23
N TYR A 108 -4.20 8.89 -13.03
CA TYR A 108 -4.76 9.73 -11.98
C TYR A 108 -4.64 11.22 -12.31
N PHE A 109 -3.51 11.62 -12.92
CA PHE A 109 -3.28 13.01 -13.33
C PHE A 109 -3.73 13.27 -14.77
N GLY A 110 -3.96 12.23 -15.57
CA GLY A 110 -4.36 12.35 -16.97
C GLY A 110 -3.23 12.71 -17.93
N ASP A 111 -1.99 12.80 -17.42
CA ASP A 111 -0.77 13.09 -18.18
C ASP A 111 0.10 11.84 -18.41
N GLY A 112 -0.35 10.69 -17.90
CA GLY A 112 0.34 9.41 -18.01
C GLY A 112 1.51 9.22 -17.04
N SER A 113 1.71 10.11 -16.07
CA SER A 113 2.83 10.03 -15.11
C SER A 113 2.57 9.15 -13.89
N PHE A 114 1.31 9.00 -13.48
CA PHE A 114 0.93 8.22 -12.29
C PHE A 114 -0.35 7.45 -12.54
N TRP A 115 -0.28 6.13 -12.35
CA TRP A 115 -1.35 5.20 -12.63
C TRP A 115 -1.71 4.43 -11.37
N VAL A 116 -3.00 4.39 -11.04
CA VAL A 116 -3.54 3.51 -10.01
C VAL A 116 -4.01 2.22 -10.67
N LEU A 117 -3.55 1.08 -10.17
CA LEU A 117 -3.79 -0.24 -10.75
C LEU A 117 -4.80 -0.99 -9.89
N ASP A 118 -5.84 -1.55 -10.52
CA ASP A 118 -6.78 -2.46 -9.87
C ASP A 118 -6.07 -3.81 -9.64
N ALA A 119 -5.79 -4.14 -8.37
CA ALA A 119 -4.87 -5.21 -7.99
C ALA A 119 -5.50 -6.12 -6.92
N PRO A 120 -6.60 -6.82 -7.24
CA PRO A 120 -7.34 -7.62 -6.27
C PRO A 120 -6.57 -8.88 -5.82
N GLY A 121 -7.06 -9.50 -4.75
CA GLY A 121 -6.54 -10.76 -4.23
C GLY A 121 -6.23 -10.68 -2.74
N HIS A 122 -5.47 -9.67 -2.32
CA HIS A 122 -5.28 -9.37 -0.89
C HIS A 122 -6.62 -9.11 -0.22
N MET A 123 -7.35 -8.12 -0.72
CA MET A 123 -8.74 -7.86 -0.37
C MET A 123 -9.50 -7.19 -1.53
N PRO A 124 -10.84 -7.21 -1.54
CA PRO A 124 -11.61 -6.41 -2.49
C PRO A 124 -11.25 -4.93 -2.41
N GLY A 125 -11.04 -4.31 -3.57
CA GLY A 125 -10.59 -2.92 -3.68
C GLY A 125 -9.11 -2.69 -3.33
N ASN A 126 -8.29 -3.74 -3.21
CA ASN A 126 -6.85 -3.58 -3.13
C ASN A 126 -6.30 -2.97 -4.43
N MET A 127 -5.52 -1.91 -4.29
CA MET A 127 -4.87 -1.19 -5.37
C MET A 127 -3.36 -1.21 -5.22
N ALA A 128 -2.68 -1.01 -6.35
CA ALA A 128 -1.29 -0.65 -6.41
C ALA A 128 -1.11 0.61 -7.26
N ALA A 129 0.11 1.12 -7.40
CA ALA A 129 0.36 2.28 -8.26
C ALA A 129 1.65 2.16 -9.05
N ALA A 130 1.66 2.68 -10.28
CA ALA A 130 2.84 2.83 -11.10
C ALA A 130 3.14 4.32 -11.32
N ALA A 131 4.36 4.75 -11.01
CA ALA A 131 4.82 6.13 -11.15
C ALA A 131 6.00 6.20 -12.12
N ARG A 132 5.96 7.14 -13.07
CA ARG A 132 7.05 7.41 -13.99
C ARG A 132 8.00 8.45 -13.40
N LEU A 133 9.27 8.11 -13.29
CA LEU A 133 10.31 9.03 -12.84
C LEU A 133 10.76 9.95 -13.97
N GLN A 134 11.44 11.05 -13.62
CA GLN A 134 11.96 12.01 -14.60
C GLN A 134 12.97 11.38 -15.58
N GLY A 135 13.74 10.37 -15.14
CA GLY A 135 14.67 9.61 -16.00
C GLY A 135 13.97 8.67 -16.98
N GLY A 136 12.65 8.49 -16.85
CA GLY A 136 11.82 7.64 -17.70
C GLY A 136 11.57 6.25 -17.14
N GLU A 137 12.25 5.86 -16.06
CA GLU A 137 12.03 4.60 -15.35
C GLU A 137 10.66 4.58 -14.68
N TRP A 138 10.12 3.38 -14.49
CA TRP A 138 8.84 3.15 -13.83
C TRP A 138 9.06 2.48 -12.49
N VAL A 139 8.35 2.95 -11.47
CA VAL A 139 8.33 2.36 -10.14
C VAL A 139 6.92 1.87 -9.84
N MET A 140 6.79 0.63 -9.41
CA MET A 140 5.55 0.02 -8.95
C MET A 140 5.52 0.00 -7.42
N LEU A 141 4.53 0.66 -6.83
CA LEU A 141 4.19 0.62 -5.41
C LEU A 141 3.17 -0.51 -5.21
N GLY A 142 3.66 -1.71 -4.90
CA GLY A 142 2.86 -2.94 -4.86
C GLY A 142 2.05 -3.14 -3.58
N SER A 143 2.31 -2.36 -2.52
CA SER A 143 1.69 -2.54 -1.20
C SER A 143 1.66 -4.02 -0.77
N ASP A 144 0.47 -4.56 -0.46
CA ASP A 144 0.26 -5.93 0.00
C ASP A 144 -0.27 -6.84 -1.12
N CYS A 145 -0.14 -6.42 -2.39
CA CYS A 145 -0.31 -7.35 -3.52
C CYS A 145 0.62 -8.56 -3.37
N CYS A 146 1.78 -8.35 -2.75
CA CYS A 146 2.73 -9.37 -2.37
C CYS A 146 3.48 -8.92 -1.10
N HIS A 147 3.65 -9.82 -0.12
CA HIS A 147 4.23 -9.48 1.17
C HIS A 147 5.76 -9.64 1.23
N SER A 148 6.38 -10.31 0.26
CA SER A 148 7.83 -10.53 0.25
C SER A 148 8.40 -10.69 -1.16
N ARG A 149 9.68 -10.35 -1.32
CA ARG A 149 10.39 -10.53 -2.59
C ARG A 149 10.40 -11.99 -3.05
N ASP A 150 10.65 -12.93 -2.15
CA ASP A 150 10.66 -14.37 -2.45
C ASP A 150 9.34 -14.87 -3.07
N LEU A 151 8.19 -14.37 -2.59
CA LEU A 151 6.88 -14.71 -3.15
C LEU A 151 6.69 -14.07 -4.54
N LEU A 152 7.14 -12.81 -4.70
CA LEU A 152 7.14 -12.14 -5.99
C LEU A 152 8.04 -12.88 -6.99
N ASP A 153 9.19 -13.39 -6.60
CA ASP A 153 10.12 -14.11 -7.48
C ASP A 153 9.71 -15.57 -7.74
N GLY A 154 8.63 -16.04 -7.11
CA GLY A 154 8.16 -17.43 -7.24
C GLY A 154 9.06 -18.45 -6.54
N LEU A 155 9.88 -18.00 -5.58
CA LEU A 155 10.69 -18.86 -4.72
C LEU A 155 9.88 -19.47 -3.56
N ARG A 156 8.70 -18.89 -3.29
CA ARG A 156 7.75 -19.33 -2.26
C ARG A 156 6.33 -19.28 -2.79
N GLU A 157 5.47 -20.09 -2.20
CA GLU A 157 4.02 -20.07 -2.43
C GLU A 157 3.32 -19.16 -1.40
N ILE A 158 2.10 -18.73 -1.72
CA ILE A 158 1.25 -18.02 -0.76
C ILE A 158 1.01 -18.94 0.45
N ALA A 159 1.30 -18.42 1.65
CA ALA A 159 1.09 -19.18 2.87
C ALA A 159 -0.40 -19.34 3.19
N GLU A 160 -0.75 -20.55 3.60
CA GLU A 160 -2.04 -20.90 4.18
C GLU A 160 -1.82 -21.47 5.59
N PHE A 161 -2.65 -21.06 6.54
CA PHE A 161 -2.56 -21.49 7.93
C PHE A 161 -3.94 -21.82 8.51
N GLN A 162 -4.00 -22.66 9.54
CA GLN A 162 -5.27 -23.02 10.15
C GLN A 162 -5.77 -21.92 11.08
N GLY A 163 -6.96 -21.40 10.78
CA GLY A 163 -7.71 -20.50 11.63
C GLY A 163 -8.57 -21.23 12.67
N PRO A 164 -9.33 -20.45 13.48
CA PRO A 164 -10.32 -21.01 14.38
C PRO A 164 -11.29 -21.97 13.66
N GLY A 165 -11.49 -23.17 14.22
CA GLY A 165 -12.35 -24.18 13.60
C GLY A 165 -11.74 -24.94 12.42
N ALA A 166 -10.41 -24.91 12.25
CA ALA A 166 -9.67 -25.59 11.18
C ALA A 166 -10.00 -25.09 9.75
N VAL A 167 -10.48 -23.86 9.63
CA VAL A 167 -10.64 -23.17 8.34
C VAL A 167 -9.27 -22.75 7.83
N SER A 168 -8.94 -23.07 6.58
CA SER A 168 -7.71 -22.55 5.95
C SER A 168 -7.85 -21.03 5.79
N MET A 169 -6.86 -20.28 6.27
CA MET A 169 -6.77 -18.84 6.19
C MET A 169 -5.49 -18.43 5.48
N SER A 170 -5.52 -17.28 4.83
CA SER A 170 -4.36 -16.63 4.25
C SER A 170 -4.43 -15.13 4.52
N LEU A 171 -3.32 -14.43 4.30
CA LEU A 171 -3.33 -12.96 4.28
C LEU A 171 -4.06 -12.44 3.04
N HIS A 172 -4.20 -13.25 1.99
CA HIS A 172 -4.99 -12.93 0.80
C HIS A 172 -6.38 -13.57 0.89
N THR A 173 -7.43 -12.75 0.71
CA THR A 173 -8.84 -13.21 0.74
C THR A 173 -9.26 -14.00 -0.49
N ASP A 174 -8.62 -13.77 -1.64
CA ASP A 174 -8.81 -14.54 -2.88
C ASP A 174 -7.46 -14.94 -3.45
N LEU A 175 -7.09 -16.21 -3.25
CA LEU A 175 -5.81 -16.77 -3.68
C LEU A 175 -5.64 -16.80 -5.20
N THR A 176 -6.73 -16.97 -5.97
CA THR A 176 -6.64 -17.01 -7.43
C THR A 176 -6.34 -15.61 -7.96
N SER A 177 -7.09 -14.61 -7.49
CA SER A 177 -6.85 -13.20 -7.86
C SER A 177 -5.48 -12.72 -7.36
N ALA A 178 -5.04 -13.12 -6.16
CA ALA A 178 -3.73 -12.76 -5.64
C ALA A 178 -2.60 -13.34 -6.50
N LYS A 179 -2.69 -14.61 -6.91
CA LYS A 179 -1.70 -15.24 -7.81
C LYS A 179 -1.65 -14.55 -9.17
N ASP A 180 -2.80 -14.18 -9.72
CA ASP A 180 -2.88 -13.42 -10.97
C ASP A 180 -2.22 -12.04 -10.84
N THR A 181 -2.57 -11.27 -9.79
CA THR A 181 -1.95 -9.97 -9.50
C THR A 181 -0.44 -10.09 -9.33
N ILE A 182 0.06 -11.07 -8.56
CA ILE A 182 1.51 -11.29 -8.40
C ILE A 182 2.16 -11.61 -9.76
N ALA A 183 1.53 -12.43 -10.59
CA ALA A 183 2.04 -12.75 -11.93
C ALA A 183 2.06 -11.52 -12.85
N LYS A 184 1.09 -10.61 -12.75
CA LYS A 184 1.06 -9.33 -13.46
C LYS A 184 2.19 -8.40 -13.00
N ILE A 185 2.47 -8.34 -11.69
CA ILE A 185 3.61 -7.58 -11.15
C ILE A 185 4.93 -8.14 -11.69
N ARG A 186 5.11 -9.47 -11.69
CA ARG A 186 6.31 -10.10 -12.31
C ARG A 186 6.46 -9.71 -13.77
N GLN A 187 5.37 -9.71 -14.53
CA GLN A 187 5.40 -9.31 -15.94
C GLN A 187 5.81 -7.84 -16.12
N LEU A 188 5.38 -6.92 -15.22
CA LEU A 188 5.87 -5.55 -15.22
C LEU A 188 7.39 -5.47 -15.05
N GLU A 189 7.98 -6.25 -14.15
CA GLU A 189 9.44 -6.28 -13.96
C GLU A 189 10.16 -6.89 -15.17
N THR A 190 9.73 -8.09 -15.60
CA THR A 190 10.47 -8.88 -16.60
C THR A 190 10.30 -8.35 -18.02
N ASN A 191 9.13 -7.82 -18.37
CA ASN A 191 8.79 -7.46 -19.75
C ASN A 191 8.81 -5.94 -19.98
N PHE A 192 8.65 -5.14 -18.93
CA PHE A 192 8.55 -3.68 -19.03
C PHE A 192 9.63 -2.93 -18.24
N GLY A 193 10.50 -3.64 -17.51
CA GLY A 193 11.60 -3.02 -16.76
C GLY A 193 11.13 -2.12 -15.61
N VAL A 194 9.95 -2.40 -15.05
CA VAL A 194 9.42 -1.68 -13.90
C VAL A 194 10.11 -2.14 -12.62
N HIS A 195 10.40 -1.22 -11.71
CA HIS A 195 11.04 -1.49 -10.42
C HIS A 195 9.99 -1.57 -9.31
N THR A 196 9.87 -2.70 -8.62
CA THR A 196 8.78 -2.90 -7.63
C THR A 196 9.24 -2.70 -6.20
N ALA A 197 8.55 -1.82 -5.47
CA ALA A 197 8.62 -1.72 -4.01
C ALA A 197 7.34 -2.31 -3.40
N LEU A 198 7.49 -3.33 -2.55
CA LEU A 198 6.40 -3.91 -1.74
C LEU A 198 6.39 -3.25 -0.36
N ALA A 199 5.23 -3.19 0.31
CA ALA A 199 5.14 -2.49 1.60
C ALA A 199 5.93 -3.18 2.73
N HIS A 200 5.92 -4.52 2.73
CA HIS A 200 6.54 -5.35 3.77
C HIS A 200 7.86 -5.99 3.33
N ASP A 201 8.46 -5.52 2.24
CA ASP A 201 9.77 -5.98 1.75
C ASP A 201 10.81 -4.85 1.80
N ALA A 202 11.72 -4.94 2.76
CA ALA A 202 12.86 -4.04 2.87
C ALA A 202 14.14 -4.63 2.24
N SER A 203 14.05 -5.72 1.46
CA SER A 203 15.23 -6.47 1.01
C SER A 203 16.09 -5.63 0.06
N TRP A 204 15.48 -4.96 -0.92
CA TRP A 204 16.15 -4.08 -1.87
C TRP A 204 16.85 -2.91 -1.17
N LEU A 205 16.26 -2.43 -0.08
CA LEU A 205 16.75 -1.33 0.73
C LEU A 205 17.96 -1.76 1.58
N LYS A 206 17.86 -2.93 2.25
CA LYS A 206 18.94 -3.54 3.04
C LYS A 206 20.15 -3.89 2.18
N GLN A 207 19.91 -4.41 0.98
CA GLN A 207 20.96 -4.96 0.12
C GLN A 207 21.45 -3.96 -0.94
N GLY A 208 20.70 -2.89 -1.19
CA GLY A 208 21.01 -1.90 -2.23
C GLY A 208 20.94 -2.47 -3.66
N THR A 209 20.08 -3.46 -3.90
CA THR A 209 20.04 -4.24 -5.15
C THR A 209 19.36 -3.50 -6.30
N ASP A 210 18.55 -2.48 -6.02
CA ASP A 210 17.81 -1.73 -7.03
C ASP A 210 18.21 -0.25 -7.02
N GLN A 211 18.99 0.19 -8.02
CA GLN A 211 19.50 1.56 -8.06
C GLN A 211 18.40 2.60 -8.30
N VAL A 212 17.30 2.24 -8.96
CA VAL A 212 16.18 3.14 -9.21
C VAL A 212 15.41 3.37 -7.91
N LEU A 213 15.05 2.31 -7.19
CA LEU A 213 14.40 2.45 -5.88
C LEU A 213 15.31 3.14 -4.86
N MET A 214 16.61 2.81 -4.84
CA MET A 214 17.59 3.48 -3.99
C MET A 214 17.74 4.97 -4.31
N SER A 215 17.44 5.39 -5.55
CA SER A 215 17.49 6.79 -5.95
C SER A 215 16.43 7.64 -5.24
N LEU A 216 15.28 7.03 -4.87
CA LEU A 216 14.15 7.68 -4.19
C LEU A 216 14.41 8.00 -2.72
N LEU A 217 15.44 7.40 -2.14
CA LEU A 217 15.78 7.58 -0.73
C LEU A 217 16.55 8.89 -0.52
N ASP A 218 16.13 9.64 0.49
CA ASP A 218 16.92 10.79 0.97
C ASP A 218 18.23 10.32 1.64
N SER A 219 19.14 11.28 1.90
CA SER A 219 20.44 10.97 2.50
C SER A 219 20.35 10.31 3.88
N LYS A 220 19.37 10.69 4.71
CA LYS A 220 19.16 10.09 6.04
C LYS A 220 18.69 8.65 5.91
N MET A 221 17.76 8.38 4.99
CA MET A 221 17.21 7.05 4.76
C MET A 221 18.24 6.11 4.13
N ARG A 222 19.10 6.61 3.23
CA ARG A 222 20.24 5.83 2.72
C ARG A 222 21.23 5.42 3.82
N VAL A 223 21.46 6.30 4.80
CA VAL A 223 22.30 5.97 5.97
C VAL A 223 21.60 4.94 6.86
N ALA A 224 20.33 5.17 7.21
CA ALA A 224 19.55 4.25 8.02
C ALA A 224 19.45 2.84 7.38
N ALA A 225 19.27 2.78 6.06
CA ALA A 225 19.23 1.54 5.29
C ALA A 225 20.50 0.70 5.39
N LYS A 226 21.66 1.32 5.63
CA LYS A 226 22.94 0.64 5.81
C LYS A 226 23.25 0.32 7.26
N GLU A 227 22.90 1.23 8.17
CA GLU A 227 23.38 1.19 9.56
C GLU A 227 22.38 0.57 10.53
N LYS A 228 21.09 0.54 10.18
CA LYS A 228 20.01 0.16 11.11
C LYS A 228 19.15 -0.98 10.60
N ILE A 229 18.66 -0.84 9.36
CA ILE A 229 17.72 -1.80 8.77
C ILE A 229 18.31 -3.23 8.66
N PRO A 230 19.61 -3.44 8.37
CA PRO A 230 20.21 -4.79 8.37
C PRO A 230 20.24 -5.46 9.76
N PHE A 231 20.10 -4.67 10.83
CA PHE A 231 20.06 -5.13 12.23
C PHE A 231 18.63 -5.09 12.80
N ASP A 232 17.62 -4.97 11.94
CA ASP A 232 16.19 -4.86 12.28
C ASP A 232 15.88 -3.71 13.27
N GLU A 233 16.68 -2.65 13.23
CA GLU A 233 16.45 -1.42 13.99
C GLU A 233 15.56 -0.44 13.22
N ILE A 234 14.71 0.30 13.94
CA ILE A 234 13.81 1.32 13.36
C ILE A 234 14.62 2.54 12.88
N PRO A 235 14.54 2.92 11.58
CA PRO A 235 15.22 4.08 10.99
C PRO A 235 15.08 5.40 11.76
#